data_AF-A0A940ALU5-F1
#
_entry.id   AF-A0A940ALU5-F1
#
_cell.length_a   1.000
_cell.length_b   1.000
_cell.length_c   1.000
_cell.angle_alpha   90.00
_cell.angle_beta   90.00
_cell.angle_gamma   90.00
#
_symmetry.space_group_name_H-M   'P 1'
#
loop_
_entity.id
_entity.type
_entity.pdbx_description
1 polymer ?
#
loop_
_entity_poly.entity_id
_entity_poly.type
_entity_poly.pdbx_seq_one_letter_code
_entity_poly.pdbx_strand_id
1 'polypeptide(L)'
;MRKLLLACLLALACPGLACADNDKIDPATYVCAELVSEPGIMKGEPPLFQVLQIDGYVAAELKMDVASPDTVQVMMQQTFMWCQKRPDVPVINPWREARKTGPVPEGHWNAQTSTCRDYALNPDDASGFIIWLDGYNRKFRNTAKSVLNSDADLQEFIDACTISPSRKMLDVLNEHAK
;
A
#
# COMPACT_ATOMS: atom_id res chain seq x y z
N MET A 1 -2.54 -21.74 51.62
CA MET A 1 -2.03 -22.33 50.36
C MET A 1 -2.57 -21.49 49.21
N ARG A 2 -1.72 -20.72 48.52
CA ARG A 2 -1.31 -20.95 47.10
C ARG A 2 -2.52 -20.89 46.14
N LYS A 3 -2.66 -19.97 45.19
CA LYS A 3 -1.68 -19.18 44.43
C LYS A 3 -2.41 -18.01 43.74
N LEU A 4 -1.73 -16.86 43.67
CA LEU A 4 -1.96 -15.85 42.64
C LEU A 4 -1.76 -16.51 41.27
N LEU A 5 -2.64 -16.24 40.32
CA LEU A 5 -2.26 -16.20 38.90
C LEU A 5 -2.82 -14.90 38.32
N LEU A 6 -1.95 -13.89 38.39
CA LEU A 6 -2.02 -12.67 37.62
C LEU A 6 -2.15 -13.00 36.13
N ALA A 7 -3.13 -12.36 35.52
CA ALA A 7 -3.06 -11.71 34.22
C ALA A 7 -1.74 -11.91 33.46
N CYS A 8 -1.77 -12.80 32.47
CA CYS A 8 -0.89 -12.73 31.32
C CYS A 8 -1.77 -12.98 30.08
N LEU A 9 -2.67 -12.02 29.81
CA LEU A 9 -3.19 -11.82 28.46
C LEU A 9 -2.03 -11.24 27.65
N LEU A 10 -1.12 -12.12 27.22
CA LEU A 10 -0.36 -11.90 26.00
C LEU A 10 -1.40 -11.84 24.88
N ALA A 11 -1.94 -10.65 24.65
CA ALA A 11 -2.42 -10.29 23.34
C ALA A 11 -1.24 -10.55 22.41
N LEU A 12 -1.32 -11.63 21.64
CA LEU A 12 -0.55 -11.75 20.42
C LEU A 12 -0.95 -10.53 19.58
N ALA A 13 -0.19 -9.45 19.74
CA ALA A 13 -0.11 -8.42 18.73
C ALA A 13 0.47 -9.13 17.51
N CYS A 14 -0.42 -9.66 16.68
CA CYS A 14 -0.12 -9.75 15.25
C CYS A 14 0.41 -8.36 14.88
N PRO A 15 1.57 -8.22 14.25
CA PRO A 15 1.96 -6.97 13.61
C PRO A 15 0.99 -6.78 12.43
N GLY A 16 -0.25 -6.41 12.75
CA GLY A 16 -1.27 -6.09 11.78
C GLY A 16 -0.93 -4.74 11.19
N LEU A 17 -1.12 -4.63 9.88
CA LEU A 17 -1.29 -3.36 9.18
C LEU A 17 -2.48 -2.61 9.79
N ALA A 18 -2.27 -1.89 10.89
CA ALA A 18 -3.29 -0.99 11.41
C ALA A 18 -3.38 0.20 10.45
N CYS A 19 -4.54 0.40 9.83
CA CYS A 19 -4.82 1.59 9.03
C CYS A 19 -5.31 2.68 9.98
N ALA A 20 -4.58 3.79 10.10
CA ALA A 20 -5.13 4.98 10.74
C ALA A 20 -6.22 5.60 9.85
N ASP A 21 -7.18 6.33 10.45
CA ASP A 21 -8.29 6.97 9.74
C ASP A 21 -7.86 7.87 8.56
N ASN A 22 -6.59 8.32 8.54
CA ASN A 22 -6.02 9.21 7.53
C ASN A 22 -5.07 8.51 6.54
N ASP A 23 -4.89 7.19 6.65
CA ASP A 23 -3.90 6.47 5.85
C ASP A 23 -4.38 6.21 4.42
N LYS A 24 -5.69 6.05 4.22
CA LYS A 24 -6.28 5.97 2.87
C LYS A 24 -6.29 7.35 2.21
N ILE A 25 -5.69 7.44 1.03
CA ILE A 25 -5.76 8.61 0.16
C ILE A 25 -6.54 8.28 -1.11
N ASP A 26 -6.99 9.29 -1.86
CA ASP A 26 -7.37 9.12 -3.28
C ASP A 26 -6.19 9.54 -4.16
N PRO A 27 -5.43 8.59 -4.75
CA PRO A 27 -4.26 8.93 -5.57
C PRO A 27 -4.58 9.87 -6.74
N ALA A 28 -5.80 9.86 -7.27
CA ALA A 28 -6.16 10.69 -8.42
C ALA A 28 -6.23 12.18 -8.07
N THR A 29 -6.54 12.50 -6.80
CA THR A 29 -6.73 13.88 -6.33
C THR A 29 -5.75 14.30 -5.24
N TYR A 30 -4.97 13.37 -4.67
CA TYR A 30 -4.00 13.66 -3.62
C TYR A 30 -2.90 14.60 -4.14
N VAL A 31 -2.71 15.73 -3.45
CA VAL A 31 -1.84 16.84 -3.91
C VAL A 31 -0.54 16.93 -3.15
N CYS A 32 0.46 17.56 -3.78
CA CYS A 32 1.79 17.73 -3.23
C CYS A 32 1.80 18.40 -1.85
N ALA A 33 0.88 19.35 -1.59
CA ALA A 33 0.72 19.99 -0.28
C ALA A 33 0.39 18.98 0.81
N GLU A 34 -0.50 18.02 0.53
CA GLU A 34 -0.91 16.98 1.48
C GLU A 34 0.29 16.08 1.77
N LEU A 35 0.95 15.56 0.71
CA LEU A 35 2.13 14.71 0.86
C LEU A 35 3.21 15.34 1.71
N VAL A 36 3.64 16.58 1.43
CA VAL A 36 4.76 17.20 2.15
C VAL A 36 4.38 17.64 3.57
N SER A 37 3.09 17.61 3.91
CA SER A 37 2.56 17.95 5.23
C SER A 37 2.33 16.73 6.12
N GLU A 38 2.58 15.51 5.64
CA GLU A 38 2.39 14.29 6.41
C GLU A 38 3.18 14.33 7.74
N PRO A 39 2.53 14.09 8.91
CA PRO A 39 3.13 14.31 10.22
C PRO A 39 4.44 13.56 10.47
N GLY A 40 4.61 12.39 9.86
CA GLY A 40 5.81 11.56 9.97
C GLY A 40 7.05 12.21 9.35
N ILE A 41 6.90 13.04 8.31
CA ILE A 41 8.03 13.60 7.55
C ILE A 41 8.93 14.43 8.46
N MET A 42 8.34 15.25 9.33
CA MET A 42 9.10 16.10 10.26
C MET A 42 9.87 15.30 11.31
N LYS A 43 9.52 14.02 11.50
CA LYS A 43 10.21 13.07 12.39
C LYS A 43 11.20 12.17 11.64
N GLY A 44 11.38 12.38 10.34
CA GLY A 44 12.22 11.51 9.50
C GLY A 44 11.54 10.19 9.11
N GLU A 45 10.23 10.06 9.35
CA GLU A 45 9.44 8.89 8.99
C GLU A 45 8.83 9.11 7.58
N PRO A 46 9.23 8.35 6.56
CA PRO A 46 8.63 8.48 5.23
C PRO A 46 7.16 8.04 5.26
N PRO A 47 6.25 8.73 4.54
CA PRO A 47 4.83 8.37 4.50
C PRO A 47 4.60 7.16 3.57
N LEU A 48 5.12 5.99 3.98
CA LEU A 48 5.14 4.77 3.17
C LEU A 48 3.75 4.34 2.73
N PHE A 49 2.75 4.48 3.61
CA PHE A 49 1.39 4.06 3.34
C PHE A 49 0.76 4.84 2.17
N GLN A 50 0.96 6.17 2.14
CA GLN A 50 0.49 7.05 1.07
C GLN A 50 1.26 6.80 -0.22
N VAL A 51 2.59 6.72 -0.16
CA VAL A 51 3.42 6.56 -1.38
C VAL A 51 3.25 5.18 -2.03
N LEU A 52 2.94 4.12 -1.28
CA LEU A 52 2.62 2.81 -1.86
C LEU A 52 1.31 2.85 -2.65
N GLN A 53 0.29 3.55 -2.16
CA GLN A 53 -0.97 3.76 -2.91
C GLN A 53 -0.73 4.55 -4.21
N ILE A 54 0.10 5.60 -4.14
CA ILE A 54 0.50 6.39 -5.31
C ILE A 54 1.27 5.53 -6.32
N ASP A 55 2.28 4.78 -5.86
CA ASP A 55 3.11 3.97 -6.76
C ASP A 55 2.29 2.89 -7.44
N GLY A 56 1.43 2.18 -6.71
CA GLY A 56 0.53 1.19 -7.30
C GLY A 56 -0.37 1.80 -8.37
N TYR A 57 -1.00 2.94 -8.07
CA TYR A 57 -1.87 3.64 -9.00
C TYR A 57 -1.14 4.04 -10.29
N VAL A 58 0.05 4.65 -10.16
CA VAL A 58 0.87 5.05 -11.31
C VAL A 58 1.41 3.84 -12.06
N ALA A 59 1.80 2.77 -11.36
CA ALA A 59 2.29 1.55 -11.98
C ALA A 59 1.24 0.90 -12.88
N ALA A 60 -0.02 0.83 -12.43
CA ALA A 60 -1.14 0.40 -13.26
C ALA A 60 -1.36 1.32 -14.48
N GLU A 61 -1.22 2.64 -14.33
CA GLU A 61 -1.29 3.58 -15.45
C GLU A 61 -0.21 3.31 -16.51
N LEU A 62 0.99 2.96 -16.06
CA LEU A 62 2.17 2.69 -16.89
C LEU A 62 2.29 1.22 -17.32
N LYS A 63 1.32 0.36 -16.95
CA LYS A 63 1.33 -1.09 -17.21
C LYS A 63 2.58 -1.78 -16.64
N MET A 64 2.99 -1.36 -15.46
CA MET A 64 4.08 -1.96 -14.68
C MET A 64 3.46 -2.79 -13.57
N ASP A 65 3.58 -4.11 -13.66
CA ASP A 65 2.86 -5.02 -12.77
C ASP A 65 3.65 -5.41 -11.52
N VAL A 66 4.94 -5.07 -11.45
CA VAL A 66 5.85 -5.48 -10.36
C VAL A 66 5.94 -4.37 -9.31
N ALA A 67 5.66 -4.74 -8.06
CA ALA A 67 5.91 -3.88 -6.90
C ALA A 67 7.38 -4.00 -6.48
N SER A 68 8.04 -2.87 -6.23
CA SER A 68 9.47 -2.85 -5.93
C SER A 68 9.81 -1.75 -4.93
N PRO A 69 10.07 -2.11 -3.65
CA PRO A 69 10.39 -1.15 -2.58
C PRO A 69 11.58 -0.24 -2.93
N ASP A 70 12.63 -0.80 -3.53
CA ASP A 70 13.83 -0.05 -3.94
C ASP A 70 13.48 1.08 -4.91
N THR A 71 12.60 0.80 -5.87
CA THR A 71 12.18 1.83 -6.81
C THR A 71 11.28 2.87 -6.16
N VAL A 72 10.38 2.47 -5.25
CA VAL A 72 9.51 3.40 -4.49
C VAL A 72 10.36 4.42 -3.73
N GLN A 73 11.45 4.00 -3.10
CA GLN A 73 12.35 4.90 -2.38
C GLN A 73 12.95 5.97 -3.29
N VAL A 74 13.40 5.60 -4.49
CA VAL A 74 13.95 6.55 -5.48
C VAL A 74 12.87 7.51 -5.97
N MET A 75 11.67 7.00 -6.28
CA MET A 75 10.56 7.81 -6.79
C MET A 75 10.09 8.83 -5.74
N MET A 76 10.06 8.40 -4.48
CA MET A 76 9.72 9.23 -3.35
C MET A 76 10.67 10.42 -3.24
N GLN A 77 11.99 10.20 -3.22
CA GLN A 77 12.96 11.30 -3.10
C GLN A 77 12.78 12.36 -4.20
N GLN A 78 12.61 11.93 -5.46
CA GLN A 78 12.42 12.84 -6.59
C GLN A 78 11.09 13.60 -6.50
N THR A 79 10.02 12.90 -6.14
CA THR A 79 8.67 13.48 -6.01
C THR A 79 8.62 14.52 -4.90
N PHE A 80 9.24 14.24 -3.75
CA PHE A 80 9.29 15.17 -2.62
C PHE A 80 9.96 16.50 -2.97
N MET A 81 11.12 16.45 -3.66
CA MET A 81 11.81 17.67 -4.11
C MET A 81 10.94 18.51 -5.06
N TRP A 82 10.12 17.85 -5.86
CA TRP A 82 9.21 18.51 -6.80
C TRP A 82 8.02 19.14 -6.05
N CYS A 83 7.41 18.37 -5.15
CA CYS A 83 6.26 18.80 -4.37
C CYS A 83 6.54 19.99 -3.45
N GLN A 84 7.74 20.06 -2.85
CA GLN A 84 8.16 21.22 -2.05
C GLN A 84 8.12 22.55 -2.83
N LYS A 85 8.27 22.52 -4.15
CA LYS A 85 8.27 23.71 -5.01
C LYS A 85 6.91 23.99 -5.65
N ARG A 86 6.00 23.01 -5.64
CA ARG A 86 4.74 23.01 -6.41
C ARG A 86 3.63 22.31 -5.60
N PRO A 87 3.16 22.94 -4.52
CA PRO A 87 2.26 22.29 -3.55
C PRO A 87 0.86 22.01 -4.11
N ASP A 88 0.42 22.74 -5.13
CA ASP A 88 -0.92 22.66 -5.73
C ASP A 88 -1.09 21.54 -6.77
N VAL A 89 -0.01 20.85 -7.13
CA VAL A 89 -0.04 19.84 -8.19
C VAL A 89 -0.40 18.46 -7.61
N PRO A 90 -1.20 17.65 -8.33
CA PRO A 90 -1.40 16.24 -7.98
C PRO A 90 -0.10 15.44 -7.92
N VAL A 91 0.12 14.67 -6.84
CA VAL A 91 1.37 13.93 -6.58
C VAL A 91 1.67 12.91 -7.67
N ILE A 92 0.64 12.31 -8.26
CA ILE A 92 0.80 11.35 -9.37
C ILE A 92 1.53 11.93 -10.58
N ASN A 93 1.55 13.25 -10.76
CA ASN A 93 2.24 13.87 -11.89
C ASN A 93 3.77 13.77 -11.77
N PRO A 94 4.42 14.32 -10.74
CA PRO A 94 5.86 14.11 -10.53
C PRO A 94 6.21 12.64 -10.33
N TRP A 95 5.34 11.85 -9.67
CA TRP A 95 5.60 10.41 -9.48
C TRP A 95 5.66 9.65 -10.81
N ARG A 96 4.72 9.92 -11.73
CA ARG A 96 4.70 9.34 -13.08
C ARG A 96 5.96 9.67 -13.86
N GLU A 97 6.43 10.91 -13.79
CA GLU A 97 7.65 11.33 -14.50
C GLU A 97 8.90 10.68 -13.91
N ALA A 98 8.98 10.59 -12.58
CA ALA A 98 10.02 9.82 -11.90
C ALA A 98 9.98 8.35 -12.36
N ARG A 99 8.79 7.74 -12.41
CA ARG A 99 8.64 6.31 -12.74
C ARG A 99 9.02 5.96 -14.18
N LYS A 100 8.74 6.86 -15.13
CA LYS A 100 9.13 6.68 -16.54
C LYS A 100 10.64 6.71 -16.78
N THR A 101 11.38 7.46 -15.95
CA THR A 101 12.83 7.70 -16.12
C THR A 101 13.67 6.95 -15.11
N GLY A 102 13.04 6.38 -14.09
CA GLY A 102 13.65 5.70 -12.97
C GLY A 102 14.11 4.27 -13.27
N PRO A 103 14.62 3.58 -12.23
CA PRO A 103 14.93 2.16 -12.32
C PRO A 103 13.70 1.33 -12.70
N VAL A 104 13.95 0.28 -13.49
CA VAL A 104 12.97 -0.75 -13.80
C VAL A 104 12.60 -1.49 -12.51
N PRO A 105 11.31 -1.67 -12.18
CA PRO A 105 10.92 -2.41 -10.99
C PRO A 105 11.32 -3.88 -11.08
N GLU A 106 12.00 -4.34 -10.04
CA GLU A 106 12.34 -5.75 -9.82
C GLU A 106 11.73 -6.22 -8.49
N GLY A 107 11.28 -7.46 -8.44
CA GLY A 107 10.60 -8.02 -7.28
C GLY A 107 9.78 -9.25 -7.63
N HIS A 108 9.39 -10.01 -6.61
CA HIS A 108 8.55 -11.20 -6.77
C HIS A 108 7.05 -10.89 -6.67
N TRP A 109 6.69 -9.75 -6.07
CA TRP A 109 5.31 -9.28 -5.98
C TRP A 109 4.86 -8.69 -7.31
N ASN A 110 3.80 -9.29 -7.87
CA ASN A 110 3.29 -8.93 -9.18
C ASN A 110 1.76 -8.91 -9.16
N ALA A 111 1.16 -7.79 -9.58
CA ALA A 111 -0.29 -7.56 -9.57
C ALA A 111 -1.08 -8.65 -10.31
N GLN A 112 -0.51 -9.21 -11.37
CA GLN A 112 -1.18 -10.12 -12.29
C GLN A 112 -0.99 -11.60 -11.92
N THR A 113 0.01 -11.93 -11.09
CA THR A 113 0.39 -13.32 -10.82
C THR A 113 0.46 -13.68 -9.35
N SER A 114 0.66 -12.72 -8.44
CA SER A 114 0.73 -13.01 -7.00
C SER A 114 -0.58 -13.59 -6.48
N THR A 115 -0.46 -14.68 -5.75
CA THR A 115 -1.54 -15.47 -5.19
C THR A 115 -1.66 -15.27 -3.69
N CYS A 116 -2.81 -15.61 -3.13
CA CYS A 116 -3.01 -15.58 -1.68
C CYS A 116 -2.08 -16.54 -0.92
N ARG A 117 -1.56 -17.59 -1.58
CA ARG A 117 -0.51 -18.44 -1.02
C ARG A 117 0.80 -17.68 -0.85
N ASP A 118 1.16 -16.81 -1.80
CA ASP A 118 2.40 -16.02 -1.72
C ASP A 118 2.34 -15.09 -0.49
N TYR A 119 1.19 -14.48 -0.24
CA TYR A 119 0.92 -13.73 1.00
C TYR A 119 1.14 -14.58 2.25
N ALA A 120 0.54 -15.78 2.31
CA ALA A 120 0.63 -16.65 3.48
C ALA A 120 2.06 -17.13 3.77
N LEU A 121 2.93 -17.19 2.76
CA LEU A 121 4.33 -17.58 2.92
C LEU A 121 5.21 -16.44 3.45
N ASN A 122 4.86 -15.17 3.16
CA ASN A 122 5.66 -14.00 3.51
C ASN A 122 4.78 -12.83 4.01
N PRO A 123 4.04 -12.98 5.12
CA PRO A 123 3.04 -11.98 5.54
C PRO A 123 3.64 -10.60 5.85
N ASP A 124 4.84 -10.56 6.45
CA ASP A 124 5.51 -9.31 6.80
C ASP A 124 5.86 -8.48 5.55
N ASP A 125 6.37 -9.13 4.50
CA ASP A 125 6.75 -8.49 3.24
C ASP A 125 5.52 -8.20 2.34
N ALA A 126 4.51 -9.07 2.40
CA ALA A 126 3.29 -8.92 1.63
C ALA A 126 2.43 -7.73 2.10
N SER A 127 2.66 -7.25 3.31
CA SER A 127 1.90 -6.17 3.93
C SER A 127 1.93 -4.87 3.10
N GLY A 128 3.14 -4.46 2.67
CA GLY A 128 3.32 -3.32 1.76
C GLY A 128 2.76 -3.57 0.36
N PHE A 129 2.81 -4.83 -0.10
CA PHE A 129 2.24 -5.20 -1.38
C PHE A 129 0.72 -5.05 -1.43
N ILE A 130 -0.02 -5.32 -0.33
CA ILE A 130 -1.48 -5.14 -0.30
C ILE A 130 -1.85 -3.66 -0.51
N ILE A 131 -1.15 -2.74 0.17
CA ILE A 131 -1.37 -1.30 0.02
C ILE A 131 -1.10 -0.86 -1.42
N TRP A 132 0.01 -1.33 -2.00
CA TRP A 132 0.36 -1.06 -3.39
C TRP A 132 -0.67 -1.66 -4.36
N LEU A 133 -1.12 -2.89 -4.13
CA LEU A 133 -2.06 -3.61 -4.98
C LEU A 133 -3.45 -2.97 -4.96
N ASP A 134 -3.88 -2.43 -3.83
CA ASP A 134 -5.09 -1.61 -3.71
C ASP A 134 -5.01 -0.36 -4.62
N GLY A 135 -3.92 0.39 -4.55
CA GLY A 135 -3.67 1.54 -5.42
C GLY A 135 -3.65 1.14 -6.90
N TYR A 136 -2.97 0.04 -7.23
CA TYR A 136 -2.92 -0.53 -8.58
C TYR A 136 -4.33 -0.87 -9.08
N ASN A 137 -5.13 -1.59 -8.29
CA ASN A 137 -6.48 -1.99 -8.67
C ASN A 137 -7.39 -0.80 -8.96
N ARG A 138 -7.30 0.26 -8.14
CA ARG A 138 -8.09 1.48 -8.33
C ARG A 138 -7.87 2.13 -9.70
N LYS A 139 -6.62 2.19 -10.17
CA LYS A 139 -6.34 2.64 -11.54
C LYS A 139 -6.71 1.59 -12.60
N PHE A 140 -6.29 0.34 -12.40
CA PHE A 140 -6.46 -0.74 -13.38
C PHE A 140 -7.93 -0.99 -13.73
N ARG A 141 -8.83 -0.89 -12.75
CA ARG A 141 -10.28 -1.06 -12.92
C ARG A 141 -11.05 0.26 -13.05
N ASN A 142 -10.38 1.40 -12.92
CA ASN A 142 -11.02 2.71 -12.83
C ASN A 142 -12.12 2.74 -11.76
N THR A 143 -11.76 2.38 -10.52
CA THR A 143 -12.67 2.26 -9.38
C THR A 143 -12.17 3.06 -8.18
N ALA A 144 -13.10 3.57 -7.37
CA ALA A 144 -12.80 4.19 -6.07
C ALA A 144 -12.79 3.19 -4.91
N LYS A 145 -13.23 1.94 -5.16
CA LYS A 145 -13.31 0.88 -4.16
C LYS A 145 -11.94 0.59 -3.57
N SER A 146 -11.89 0.42 -2.25
CA SER A 146 -10.62 0.14 -1.56
C SER A 146 -10.82 -0.82 -0.40
N VAL A 147 -9.83 -1.68 -0.17
CA VAL A 147 -9.75 -2.51 1.05
C VAL A 147 -9.17 -1.73 2.23
N LEU A 148 -8.63 -0.53 1.99
CA LEU A 148 -8.04 0.35 2.99
C LEU A 148 -9.09 1.30 3.62
N ASN A 149 -10.38 1.04 3.40
CA ASN A 149 -11.47 1.83 3.97
C ASN A 149 -11.57 1.70 5.50
N SER A 150 -11.20 0.54 6.03
CA SER A 150 -11.17 0.25 7.46
C SER A 150 -10.32 -0.99 7.73
N ASP A 151 -9.86 -1.16 8.97
CA ASP A 151 -9.20 -2.40 9.40
C ASP A 151 -10.09 -3.64 9.17
N ALA A 152 -11.41 -3.48 9.27
CA ALA A 152 -12.36 -4.57 9.04
C ALA A 152 -12.39 -4.99 7.56
N ASP A 153 -12.32 -4.04 6.63
CA ASP A 153 -12.30 -4.33 5.19
C ASP A 153 -10.97 -4.99 4.77
N LEU A 154 -9.87 -4.52 5.35
CA LEU A 154 -8.56 -5.15 5.17
C LEU A 154 -8.55 -6.59 5.72
N GLN A 155 -9.11 -6.80 6.91
CA GLN A 155 -9.22 -8.13 7.49
C GLN A 155 -10.10 -9.06 6.66
N GLU A 156 -11.21 -8.56 6.11
CA GLU A 156 -12.09 -9.34 5.24
C GLU A 156 -11.34 -9.87 4.00
N PHE A 157 -10.50 -9.02 3.40
CA PHE A 157 -9.62 -9.42 2.30
C PHE A 157 -8.59 -10.47 2.74
N ILE A 158 -7.92 -10.29 3.88
CA ILE A 158 -6.92 -11.22 4.41
C ILE A 158 -7.55 -12.60 4.71
N ASP A 159 -8.73 -12.62 5.31
CA ASP A 159 -9.48 -13.84 5.62
C ASP A 159 -9.86 -14.58 4.34
N ALA A 160 -10.37 -13.85 3.33
CA ALA A 160 -10.71 -14.42 2.03
C ALA A 160 -9.49 -15.04 1.33
N CYS A 161 -8.33 -14.36 1.41
CA CYS A 161 -7.08 -14.91 0.88
C CYS A 161 -6.65 -16.19 1.60
N THR A 162 -6.79 -16.23 2.93
CA THR A 162 -6.45 -17.40 3.74
C THR A 162 -7.29 -18.63 3.37
N ILE A 163 -8.57 -18.43 3.06
CA ILE A 163 -9.49 -19.51 2.65
C ILE A 163 -9.17 -20.03 1.23
N SER A 164 -8.66 -19.18 0.35
CA SER A 164 -8.49 -19.48 -1.08
C SER A 164 -7.06 -19.26 -1.59
N PRO A 165 -6.08 -20.07 -1.14
CA PRO A 165 -4.65 -19.81 -1.38
C PRO A 165 -4.23 -19.83 -2.86
N SER A 166 -4.95 -20.53 -3.73
CA SER A 166 -4.62 -20.59 -5.17
C SER A 166 -5.14 -19.39 -5.97
N ARG A 167 -6.00 -18.54 -5.39
CA ARG A 167 -6.55 -17.38 -6.09
C ARG A 167 -5.52 -16.26 -6.16
N LYS A 168 -5.60 -15.45 -7.22
CA LYS A 168 -4.81 -14.22 -7.33
C LYS A 168 -5.30 -13.22 -6.30
N MET A 169 -4.35 -12.53 -5.66
CA MET A 169 -4.69 -11.49 -4.68
C MET A 169 -5.53 -10.38 -5.31
N LEU A 170 -5.25 -9.99 -6.55
CA LEU A 170 -6.01 -8.96 -7.27
C LEU A 170 -7.49 -9.35 -7.47
N ASP A 171 -7.77 -10.62 -7.73
CA ASP A 171 -9.14 -11.11 -7.93
C ASP A 171 -9.92 -11.11 -6.61
N VAL A 172 -9.28 -11.52 -5.51
CA VAL A 172 -9.86 -11.45 -4.16
C VAL A 172 -10.07 -9.99 -3.75
N LEU A 173 -9.09 -9.12 -3.96
CA LEU A 173 -9.19 -7.69 -3.65
C LEU A 173 -10.39 -7.05 -4.35
N ASN A 174 -10.62 -7.38 -5.62
CA ASN A 174 -11.74 -6.84 -6.39
C ASN A 174 -13.12 -7.27 -5.85
N GLU A 175 -13.22 -8.42 -5.20
CA GLU A 175 -14.47 -8.91 -4.60
C GLU A 175 -14.76 -8.27 -3.24
N HIS A 176 -13.71 -7.94 -2.48
CA HIS A 176 -13.83 -7.47 -1.10
C HIS A 176 -13.59 -5.96 -0.91
N ALA A 177 -13.13 -5.25 -1.94
CA ALA A 177 -13.03 -3.79 -1.91
C ALA A 177 -14.44 -3.15 -1.91
N LYS A 178 -14.67 -2.23 -0.96
CA LYS A 178 -15.95 -1.52 -0.78
C LYS A 178 -15.91 -0.13 -1.42
#